data_AF-A0A0Q6W7N5-F1
#
_entry.id   AF-A0A0Q6W7N5-F1
#
_cell.length_a   1.000
_cell.length_b   1.000
_cell.length_c   1.000
_cell.angle_alpha   90.00
_cell.angle_beta   90.00
_cell.angle_gamma   90.00
#
_symmetry.space_group_name_H-M   'P 1'
#
loop_
_entity.id
_entity.type
_entity.pdbx_description
1 polymer ?
#
loop_
_entity_poly.entity_id
_entity_poly.type
_entity_poly.pdbx_seq_one_letter_code
_entity_poly.pdbx_strand_id
1 'polypeptide(L)'
;MLGQPAIDTAHLALAGRVVQMTAGSDGELEAGLPALVDEIEADFRAEDALMEEIAFPGIQAHREQHARVLAALHHVDPRDPAAARRALGLLMEWFQLHVATMDNVLAIALELAACEPAQFSAARNADGVQSQPGAAPDR
;
A
#
# COMPACT_ATOMS: atom_id res chain seq x y z
N MET A 1 10.01 -7.17 6.84
CA MET A 1 9.03 -6.60 7.80
C MET A 1 9.34 -5.13 7.95
N LEU A 2 8.31 -4.31 8.00
CA LEU A 2 8.36 -2.85 7.94
C LEU A 2 7.77 -2.18 9.19
N GLY A 3 7.24 -2.97 10.14
CA GLY A 3 6.68 -2.44 11.39
C GLY A 3 5.22 -1.98 11.27
N GLN A 4 4.59 -2.21 10.11
CA GLN A 4 3.16 -1.98 9.88
C GLN A 4 2.41 -3.31 9.92
N PRO A 5 1.63 -3.63 10.97
CA PRO A 5 1.10 -4.99 11.18
C PRO A 5 0.26 -5.54 10.02
N ALA A 6 -0.56 -4.70 9.39
CA ALA A 6 -1.39 -5.12 8.24
C ALA A 6 -0.51 -5.50 7.03
N ILE A 7 0.44 -4.63 6.68
CA ILE A 7 1.38 -4.83 5.57
C ILE A 7 2.29 -6.04 5.84
N ASP A 8 2.84 -6.14 7.05
CA ASP A 8 3.71 -7.26 7.44
C ASP A 8 3.00 -8.62 7.40
N THR A 9 1.71 -8.65 7.79
CA THR A 9 0.90 -9.87 7.71
C THR A 9 0.70 -10.31 6.26
N ALA A 10 0.32 -9.39 5.37
CA ALA A 10 0.18 -9.66 3.95
C ALA A 10 1.50 -10.15 3.33
N HIS A 11 2.61 -9.49 3.65
CA HIS A 11 3.95 -9.85 3.14
C HIS A 11 4.38 -11.26 3.57
N LEU A 12 4.14 -11.64 4.83
CA LEU A 12 4.42 -12.99 5.31
C LEU A 12 3.52 -14.03 4.65
N ALA A 13 2.23 -13.72 4.47
CA ALA A 13 1.27 -14.61 3.82
C ALA A 13 1.68 -14.89 2.36
N LEU A 14 2.00 -13.85 1.59
CA LEU A 14 2.46 -13.96 0.21
C LEU A 14 3.74 -14.82 0.13
N ALA A 15 4.78 -14.49 0.90
CA ALA A 15 6.03 -15.22 0.88
C ALA A 15 5.84 -16.70 1.26
N GLY A 16 5.03 -16.97 2.29
CA GLY A 16 4.71 -18.33 2.72
C GLY A 16 3.97 -19.12 1.65
N ARG A 17 2.96 -18.51 1.01
CA ARG A 17 2.19 -19.15 -0.06
C ARG A 17 3.05 -19.46 -1.28
N VAL A 18 3.92 -18.54 -1.70
CA VAL A 18 4.83 -18.79 -2.83
C VAL A 18 5.79 -19.94 -2.53
N VAL A 19 6.36 -20.00 -1.32
CA VAL A 19 7.21 -21.14 -0.90
C VAL A 19 6.43 -22.46 -0.93
N GLN A 20 5.20 -22.48 -0.39
CA GLN A 20 4.36 -23.67 -0.40
C GLN A 20 4.08 -24.15 -1.83
N MET A 21 3.64 -23.25 -2.71
CA MET A 21 3.27 -23.60 -4.09
C MET A 21 4.49 -24.02 -4.92
N THR A 22 5.64 -23.37 -4.73
CA THR A 22 6.87 -23.73 -5.44
C THR A 22 7.50 -25.03 -4.95
N ALA A 23 7.16 -25.51 -3.75
CA ALA A 23 7.55 -26.83 -3.24
C ALA A 23 6.49 -27.92 -3.50
N GLY A 24 5.24 -27.55 -3.76
CA GLY A 24 4.14 -28.46 -4.05
C GLY A 24 4.21 -29.12 -5.44
N SER A 25 3.32 -30.08 -5.65
CA SER A 25 3.15 -30.75 -6.94
C SER A 25 2.66 -29.80 -8.04
N ASP A 26 2.86 -30.20 -9.30
CA ASP A 26 2.41 -29.39 -10.45
C ASP A 26 0.89 -29.21 -10.47
N GLY A 27 0.12 -30.21 -10.02
CA GLY A 27 -1.34 -30.10 -9.90
C GLY A 27 -1.79 -29.13 -8.80
N GLU A 28 -1.07 -29.07 -7.68
CA GLU A 28 -1.31 -28.07 -6.63
C GLU A 28 -0.93 -26.66 -7.09
N LEU A 29 0.15 -26.53 -7.87
CA LEU A 29 0.57 -25.26 -8.47
C LEU A 29 -0.46 -24.75 -9.48
N GLU A 30 -0.91 -25.60 -10.41
CA GLU A 30 -1.93 -25.26 -11.40
C GLU A 30 -3.23 -24.80 -10.72
N ALA A 31 -3.70 -25.55 -9.73
CA ALA A 31 -4.92 -25.22 -8.99
C ALA A 31 -4.77 -23.97 -8.11
N GLY A 32 -3.57 -23.72 -7.56
CA GLY A 32 -3.31 -22.64 -6.63
C GLY A 32 -3.00 -21.28 -7.27
N LEU A 33 -2.49 -21.25 -8.51
CA LEU A 33 -2.05 -20.01 -9.15
C LEU A 33 -3.16 -18.95 -9.24
N PRO A 34 -4.39 -19.26 -9.69
CA PRO A 34 -5.47 -18.27 -9.73
C PRO A 34 -5.80 -17.71 -8.33
N ALA A 35 -5.86 -18.57 -7.32
CA ALA A 35 -6.15 -18.15 -5.95
C ALA A 35 -5.04 -17.26 -5.35
N LEU A 36 -3.77 -17.52 -5.70
CA LEU A 36 -2.67 -16.62 -5.32
C LEU A 36 -2.82 -15.25 -5.99
N VAL A 37 -3.20 -15.18 -7.26
CA VAL A 37 -3.40 -13.90 -7.96
C VAL A 37 -4.53 -13.10 -7.30
N ASP A 38 -5.66 -13.74 -6.98
CA ASP A 38 -6.78 -13.10 -6.29
C ASP A 38 -6.37 -12.53 -4.91
N GLU A 39 -5.51 -13.23 -4.19
CA GLU A 39 -4.98 -12.79 -2.89
C GLU A 39 -4.04 -11.59 -3.03
N ILE A 40 -3.10 -11.64 -3.99
CA ILE A 40 -2.21 -10.50 -4.27
C ILE A 40 -3.02 -9.25 -4.65
N GLU A 41 -4.06 -9.41 -5.47
CA GLU A 41 -4.95 -8.30 -5.79
C GLU A 41 -5.69 -7.75 -4.57
N ALA A 42 -6.10 -8.61 -3.64
CA ALA A 42 -6.76 -8.18 -2.41
C ALA A 42 -5.80 -7.41 -1.50
N ASP A 43 -4.56 -7.89 -1.38
CA ASP A 43 -3.51 -7.23 -0.60
C ASP A 43 -3.17 -5.86 -1.21
N PHE A 44 -3.00 -5.75 -2.53
CA PHE A 44 -2.79 -4.47 -3.21
C PHE A 44 -3.96 -3.50 -3.04
N ARG A 45 -5.21 -3.98 -3.09
CA ARG A 45 -6.39 -3.13 -2.81
C ARG A 45 -6.39 -2.60 -1.37
N ALA A 46 -5.96 -3.40 -0.40
CA ALA A 46 -5.86 -2.97 0.99
C ALA A 46 -4.75 -1.94 1.19
N GLU A 47 -3.58 -2.14 0.57
CA GLU A 47 -2.48 -1.18 0.59
C GLU A 47 -2.84 0.14 -0.11
N ASP A 48 -3.53 0.04 -1.24
CA ASP A 48 -4.08 1.20 -1.96
C ASP A 48 -5.01 2.03 -1.08
N ALA A 49 -5.88 1.39 -0.30
CA ALA A 49 -6.76 2.08 0.64
C ALA A 49 -5.94 2.82 1.72
N LEU A 50 -4.90 2.19 2.28
CA LEU A 50 -4.00 2.84 3.23
C LEU A 50 -3.30 4.07 2.63
N MET A 51 -2.86 3.98 1.37
CA MET A 51 -2.26 5.11 0.66
C MET A 51 -3.27 6.26 0.45
N GLU A 52 -4.52 5.95 0.14
CA GLU A 52 -5.59 6.95 0.00
C GLU A 52 -5.90 7.65 1.32
N GLU A 53 -5.98 6.90 2.42
CA GLU A 53 -6.29 7.41 3.76
C GLU A 53 -5.32 8.51 4.22
N ILE A 54 -4.02 8.37 3.88
CA ILE A 54 -2.98 9.35 4.25
C ILE A 54 -2.66 10.34 3.13
N ALA A 55 -3.44 10.36 2.05
CA ALA A 55 -3.18 11.17 0.85
C ALA A 55 -1.73 11.01 0.33
N PHE A 56 -1.25 9.77 0.24
CA PHE A 56 0.14 9.44 -0.08
C PHE A 56 0.56 10.01 -1.44
N PRO A 57 1.57 10.90 -1.53
CA PRO A 57 1.95 11.55 -2.78
C PRO A 57 2.40 10.59 -3.89
N GLY A 58 2.96 9.43 -3.51
CA GLY A 58 3.49 8.43 -4.44
C GLY A 58 2.48 7.43 -4.99
N ILE A 59 1.18 7.57 -4.67
CA ILE A 59 0.16 6.53 -4.92
C ILE A 59 0.06 6.09 -6.39
N GLN A 60 0.17 7.01 -7.35
CA GLN A 60 0.05 6.68 -8.78
C GLN A 60 1.20 5.80 -9.26
N ALA A 61 2.43 6.12 -8.85
CA ALA A 61 3.60 5.32 -9.20
C ALA A 61 3.56 3.94 -8.53
N HIS A 62 3.03 3.87 -7.31
CA HIS A 62 2.86 2.63 -6.57
C HIS A 62 1.86 1.69 -7.27
N ARG A 63 0.67 2.19 -7.56
CA ARG A 63 -0.37 1.47 -8.31
C ARG A 63 0.10 0.97 -9.67
N GLU A 64 0.93 1.74 -10.35
CA GLU A 64 1.47 1.32 -11.64
C GLU A 64 2.38 0.08 -11.51
N GLN A 65 3.17 -0.04 -10.44
CA GLN A 65 3.98 -1.24 -10.20
C GLN A 65 3.10 -2.45 -9.90
N HIS A 66 2.09 -2.29 -9.05
CA HIS A 66 1.10 -3.34 -8.77
C HIS A 66 0.41 -3.83 -10.05
N ALA A 67 -0.10 -2.90 -10.85
CA ALA A 67 -0.78 -3.22 -12.11
C ALA A 67 0.11 -3.97 -13.10
N ARG A 68 1.40 -3.61 -13.20
CA ARG A 68 2.36 -4.30 -14.07
C ARG A 68 2.61 -5.74 -13.62
N VAL A 69 2.75 -5.97 -12.31
CA VAL A 69 2.94 -7.32 -11.77
C VAL A 69 1.68 -8.17 -11.96
N LEU A 70 0.50 -7.62 -11.67
CA LEU A 70 -0.77 -8.32 -11.88
C LEU A 70 -0.97 -8.68 -13.34
N ALA A 71 -0.70 -7.74 -14.26
CA ALA A 71 -0.77 -8.02 -15.68
C ALA A 71 0.16 -9.17 -16.08
N ALA A 72 1.40 -9.21 -15.57
CA ALA A 72 2.32 -10.31 -15.84
C ALA A 72 1.79 -11.65 -15.29
N LEU A 73 1.28 -11.67 -14.05
CA LEU A 73 0.75 -12.87 -13.40
C LEU A 73 -0.49 -13.42 -14.13
N HIS A 74 -1.40 -12.55 -14.59
CA HIS A 74 -2.58 -12.94 -15.36
C HIS A 74 -2.27 -13.56 -16.73
N HIS A 75 -1.06 -13.35 -17.27
CA HIS A 75 -0.63 -13.97 -18.53
C HIS A 75 0.08 -15.32 -18.35
N VAL A 76 0.29 -15.77 -17.11
CA VAL A 76 0.91 -17.07 -16.84
C VAL A 76 -0.11 -18.16 -17.10
N ASP A 77 0.24 -19.13 -17.96
CA ASP A 77 -0.56 -20.34 -18.12
C ASP A 77 -0.34 -21.27 -16.91
N PRO A 78 -1.36 -21.51 -16.07
CA PRO A 78 -1.22 -22.40 -14.92
C PRO A 78 -0.93 -23.86 -15.31
N ARG A 79 -1.22 -24.24 -16.57
CA ARG A 79 -0.96 -25.59 -17.12
C ARG A 79 0.47 -25.78 -17.61
N ASP A 80 1.31 -24.75 -17.57
CA ASP A 80 2.75 -24.84 -17.75
C ASP A 80 3.44 -24.66 -16.38
N PRO A 81 3.71 -25.75 -15.64
CA PRO A 81 4.32 -25.67 -14.30
C PRO A 81 5.70 -25.00 -14.33
N ALA A 82 6.44 -25.14 -15.43
CA ALA A 82 7.75 -24.54 -15.56
C ALA A 82 7.62 -23.02 -15.73
N ALA A 83 6.66 -22.53 -16.52
CA ALA A 83 6.36 -21.10 -16.61
C ALA A 83 5.81 -20.55 -15.30
N ALA A 84 4.89 -21.25 -14.63
CA ALA A 84 4.34 -20.85 -13.35
C ALA A 84 5.43 -20.70 -12.28
N ARG A 85 6.32 -21.69 -12.10
CA ARG A 85 7.43 -21.58 -11.14
C ARG A 85 8.39 -20.44 -11.47
N ARG A 86 8.69 -20.22 -12.76
CA ARG A 86 9.51 -19.06 -13.19
C ARG A 86 8.84 -17.74 -12.83
N ALA A 87 7.54 -17.60 -13.09
CA ALA A 87 6.79 -16.40 -12.74
C ALA A 87 6.77 -16.14 -11.24
N LEU A 88 6.57 -17.17 -10.41
CA LEU A 88 6.64 -17.04 -8.96
C LEU A 88 8.04 -16.64 -8.46
N GLY A 89 9.11 -17.13 -9.09
CA GLY A 89 10.48 -16.67 -8.80
C GLY A 89 10.68 -15.18 -9.10
N LEU A 90 10.25 -14.74 -10.29
CA LEU A 90 10.33 -13.33 -10.70
C LEU A 90 9.45 -12.42 -9.82
N LEU A 91 8.27 -12.90 -9.42
CA LEU A 91 7.40 -12.21 -8.46
C LEU A 91 8.15 -11.97 -7.15
N MET A 92 8.85 -12.98 -6.61
CA MET A 92 9.61 -12.81 -5.38
C MET A 92 10.80 -11.86 -5.52
N GLU A 93 11.50 -11.88 -6.65
CA GLU A 93 12.57 -10.91 -6.93
C GLU A 93 12.05 -9.47 -6.97
N TRP A 94 10.95 -9.24 -7.69
CA TRP A 94 10.27 -7.95 -7.72
C TRP A 94 9.79 -7.53 -6.32
N PHE A 95 9.18 -8.46 -5.58
CA PHE A 95 8.61 -8.19 -4.27
C PHE A 95 9.67 -7.74 -3.26
N GLN A 96 10.86 -8.36 -3.26
CA GLN A 96 11.95 -7.89 -2.39
C GLN A 96 12.37 -6.46 -2.69
N LEU A 97 12.46 -6.09 -3.97
CA LEU A 97 12.79 -4.72 -4.37
C LEU A 97 11.67 -3.74 -4.00
N HIS A 98 10.42 -4.14 -4.23
CA HIS A 98 9.23 -3.35 -3.91
C HIS A 98 9.16 -3.02 -2.41
N VAL A 99 9.28 -4.03 -1.56
CA VAL A 99 9.31 -3.89 -0.09
C VAL A 99 10.45 -2.98 0.35
N ALA A 100 11.66 -3.17 -0.20
CA ALA A 100 12.83 -2.39 0.16
C ALA A 100 12.78 -0.92 -0.28
N THR A 101 11.86 -0.56 -1.18
CA THR A 101 11.80 0.78 -1.78
C THR A 101 10.46 1.48 -1.55
N MET A 102 9.38 0.98 -2.14
CA MET A 102 8.09 1.66 -2.16
C MET A 102 7.34 1.46 -0.85
N ASP A 103 7.22 0.22 -0.39
CA ASP A 103 6.46 -0.10 0.82
C ASP A 103 7.19 0.44 2.06
N ASN A 104 8.52 0.45 2.06
CA ASN A 104 9.30 1.07 3.14
C ASN A 104 9.03 2.57 3.25
N VAL A 105 8.90 3.28 2.11
CA VAL A 105 8.52 4.70 2.11
C VAL A 105 7.07 4.88 2.60
N LEU A 106 6.16 4.00 2.19
CA LEU A 106 4.78 4.01 2.70
C LEU A 106 4.72 3.76 4.21
N ALA A 107 5.48 2.79 4.73
CA ALA A 107 5.52 2.47 6.15
C ALA A 107 5.98 3.66 7.00
N ILE A 108 7.00 4.40 6.55
CA ILE A 108 7.46 5.65 7.19
C ILE A 108 6.34 6.71 7.14
N ALA A 109 5.65 6.85 5.99
CA ALA A 109 4.56 7.82 5.87
C ALA A 109 3.38 7.50 6.79
N LEU A 110 3.03 6.22 6.93
CA LEU A 110 1.99 5.74 7.86
C LEU A 110 2.39 6.02 9.32
N GLU A 111 3.66 5.80 9.69
CA GLU A 111 4.17 6.13 11.02
C GLU A 111 4.09 7.63 11.34
N LEU A 112 4.45 8.48 10.36
CA LEU A 112 4.34 9.93 10.50
C LEU A 112 2.88 10.39 10.63
N ALA A 113 1.98 9.86 9.79
CA ALA A 113 0.55 10.16 9.84
C ALA A 113 -0.07 9.75 11.19
N ALA A 114 0.37 8.62 11.77
CA ALA A 114 -0.05 8.19 13.09
C ALA A 114 0.50 9.07 14.23
N CYS A 115 1.65 9.73 14.02
CA CYS A 115 2.26 10.67 14.97
C CYS A 115 1.70 12.11 14.89
N GLU A 116 0.91 12.45 13.87
CA GLU A 116 0.23 13.75 13.75
C GLU A 116 -1.22 13.85 14.33
N PRO A 117 -1.61 13.32 15.52
CA PRO A 117 -2.94 13.62 16.06
C PRO A 117 -3.13 15.02 16.66
N ALA A 118 -2.13 15.91 16.69
CA ALA A 118 -2.29 17.20 17.39
C ALA A 118 -1.31 18.29 16.94
N GLN A 119 -1.52 18.92 15.76
CA GLN A 119 -0.88 20.21 15.49
C GLN A 119 -1.51 21.02 14.34
N PHE A 120 -2.85 21.04 14.18
CA PHE A 120 -3.49 22.08 13.35
C PHE A 120 -4.93 22.41 13.77
N SER A 121 -5.13 22.90 15.00
CA SER A 121 -6.42 23.49 15.41
C SER A 121 -6.28 24.70 16.35
N ALA A 122 -5.31 25.58 16.12
CA ALA A 122 -5.23 26.85 16.84
C ALA A 122 -4.55 27.96 16.03
N ALA A 123 -5.13 28.36 14.89
CA ALA A 123 -4.79 29.65 14.25
C ALA A 123 -5.88 30.21 13.32
N ARG A 124 -7.15 29.82 13.50
CA ARG A 124 -8.29 30.52 12.88
C ARG A 124 -9.37 30.63 13.94
N ASN A 125 -9.30 31.72 14.71
CA ASN A 125 -10.36 32.37 15.50
C ASN A 125 -9.68 33.06 16.69
N ALA A 126 -9.08 34.22 16.43
CA ALA A 126 -8.89 35.25 17.44
C ALA A 126 -9.32 36.57 16.80
N ASP A 127 -10.63 36.78 16.90
CA ASP A 127 -11.29 38.05 17.20
C ASP A 127 -10.93 39.27 16.35
N GLY A 128 -11.83 39.54 15.40
CA GLY A 128 -12.34 40.90 15.31
C GLY A 128 -13.10 41.26 16.58
N VAL A 129 -12.80 42.43 17.15
CA VAL A 129 -13.73 43.49 17.58
C VAL A 129 -13.00 44.39 18.59
N GLN A 130 -12.74 45.64 18.20
CA GLN A 130 -13.06 46.86 18.97
C GLN A 130 -12.57 48.11 18.22
N SER A 131 -13.47 48.74 17.46
CA SER A 131 -13.35 50.15 17.09
C SER A 131 -14.08 50.99 18.15
N GLN A 132 -13.37 52.00 18.65
CA GLN A 132 -13.68 52.85 19.80
C GLN A 132 -14.93 53.75 19.66
N PRO A 133 -15.42 54.33 20.79
CA PRO A 133 -16.69 55.04 20.87
C PRO A 133 -16.62 56.49 20.38
N GLY A 134 -17.75 56.99 19.88
CA GLY A 134 -17.92 58.39 19.49
C GLY A 134 -18.05 59.35 20.66
N ALA A 135 -17.57 60.58 20.47
CA ALA A 135 -18.01 61.77 21.18
C ALA A 135 -17.74 63.03 20.33
N ALA A 136 -18.81 63.66 19.85
CA ALA A 136 -18.87 65.10 19.62
C ALA A 136 -20.34 65.56 19.76
N PRO A 137 -20.60 66.49 20.68
CA PRO A 137 -21.42 67.66 20.39
C PRO A 137 -20.55 68.91 20.65
N ASP A 138 -20.77 70.09 20.11
CA ASP A 138 -22.01 70.82 19.86
C ASP A 138 -21.66 71.99 18.90
N ARG A 139 -22.66 72.41 18.11
CA ARG A 139 -22.85 73.66 17.32
C ARG A 139 -21.66 74.43 16.75
#